data_AF-A0A832D7H1-F1
#
_entry.id   AF-A0A832D7H1-F1
#
_cell.length_a   1.000
_cell.length_b   1.000
_cell.length_c   1.000
_cell.angle_alpha   90.00
_cell.angle_beta   90.00
_cell.angle_gamma   90.00
#
_symmetry.space_group_name_H-M   'P 1'
#
loop_
_entity.id
_entity.type
_entity.pdbx_description
1 polymer ?
#
loop_
_entity_poly.entity_id
_entity_poly.type
_entity_poly.pdbx_seq_one_letter_code
_entity_poly.pdbx_strand_id
1 'polypeptide(L)' 'MRTETWTHFYSVQDVYSRVDYILCSYNLAKMLVPDQCYVLDDPDWGLASDHRPVVVTFMT' A
#
# COMPACT_ATOMS: atom_id res chain seq x y z
N MET A 1 -2.07 9.36 -13.22
CA MET A 1 -2.03 9.25 -11.75
C MET A 1 -0.58 9.07 -11.37
N ARG A 2 -0.09 9.74 -10.31
CA ARG A 2 1.18 9.36 -9.69
C ARG A 2 0.92 8.05 -8.93
N THR A 3 1.94 7.22 -8.76
CA THR A 3 1.81 5.96 -8.03
C THR A 3 2.78 6.04 -6.87
N GLU A 4 2.30 6.47 -5.72
CA GLU A 4 3.09 6.47 -4.50
C GLU A 4 3.38 5.03 -4.06
N THR A 5 4.58 4.80 -3.54
CA THR A 5 5.04 3.44 -3.15
C THR A 5 5.42 3.33 -1.68
N TRP A 6 5.54 4.45 -0.97
CA TRP A 6 5.76 4.51 0.47
C TRP A 6 4.44 4.33 1.21
N THR A 7 4.50 3.84 2.45
CA THR A 7 3.34 3.66 3.30
C THR A 7 3.37 4.46 4.58
N HIS A 8 4.52 5.02 4.98
CA HIS A 8 4.61 5.87 6.16
C HIS A 8 5.45 7.11 5.86
N PHE A 9 5.01 8.26 6.36
CA PHE A 9 5.74 9.52 6.32
C PHE A 9 6.08 10.00 7.73
N TYR A 10 7.38 9.97 8.07
CA TYR A 10 7.88 10.51 9.33
C TYR A 10 8.30 11.97 9.16
N SER A 11 7.39 12.88 9.50
CA SER A 11 7.51 14.33 9.23
C SER A 11 8.71 15.00 9.91
N VAL A 12 9.13 14.51 11.08
CA VAL A 12 10.25 15.08 11.84
C VAL A 12 11.56 15.01 11.06
N GLN A 13 11.74 13.99 10.22
CA GLN A 13 12.97 13.76 9.46
C GLN A 13 12.76 13.83 7.94
N ASP A 14 11.56 14.18 7.49
CA ASP A 14 11.17 14.16 6.07
C ASP A 14 11.46 12.80 5.41
N VAL A 15 11.13 11.70 6.10
CA VAL A 15 11.42 10.33 5.64
C VAL A 15 10.16 9.63 5.17
N TYR A 16 10.20 9.11 3.95
CA TYR A 16 9.17 8.27 3.36
C TYR A 16 9.64 6.82 3.34
N SER A 17 8.88 5.91 3.95
CA SER A 17 9.28 4.51 4.11
C SER A 17 8.20 3.55 3.62
N ARG A 18 8.62 2.39 3.07
CA ARG A 18 7.75 1.27 2.72
C ARG A 18 7.92 0.18 3.77
N VAL A 19 7.04 0.19 4.77
CA VAL A 19 7.14 -0.66 5.96
C VAL A 19 5.95 -1.61 6.13
N ASP A 20 4.85 -1.36 5.42
CA ASP A 20 3.65 -2.17 5.47
C ASP A 20 3.61 -3.15 4.28
N TYR A 21 3.42 -4.43 4.59
CA TYR A 21 3.43 -5.53 3.63
C TYR A 21 2.27 -6.49 3.89
N ILE A 22 1.67 -7.00 2.81
CA ILE A 22 0.73 -8.12 2.86
C ILE A 22 1.49 -9.37 2.40
N LEU A 23 1.63 -10.33 3.30
CA LEU A 23 2.23 -11.63 2.99
C LEU A 23 1.12 -12.62 2.65
N CYS A 24 1.28 -13.36 1.54
CA CYS A 24 0.35 -14.38 1.11
C CYS A 24 1.03 -15.74 0.97
N SER A 25 0.28 -16.82 1.19
CA SER A 25 0.75 -18.17 0.89
C SER A 25 0.89 -18.35 -0.63
N TYR A 26 1.72 -19.30 -1.06
CA TYR A 26 1.94 -19.56 -2.48
C TYR A 26 0.65 -19.84 -3.26
N ASN A 27 -0.32 -20.54 -2.65
CA ASN A 27 -1.58 -20.84 -3.33
C ASN A 27 -2.51 -19.62 -3.40
N LEU A 28 -2.52 -18.76 -2.38
CA LEU A 28 -3.27 -17.50 -2.42
C LEU A 28 -2.65 -16.52 -3.43
N ALA A 29 -1.32 -16.51 -3.56
CA ALA A 29 -0.61 -15.66 -4.52
C ALA A 29 -1.03 -15.93 -5.98
N LYS A 30 -1.44 -17.17 -6.32
CA LYS A 30 -1.93 -17.53 -7.67
C LYS A 30 -3.25 -16.85 -8.02
N MET A 31 -4.00 -16.38 -7.02
CA MET A 31 -5.28 -15.70 -7.19
C MET A 31 -5.14 -14.18 -7.23
N LEU A 32 -3.91 -13.64 -7.10
CA LEU A 32 -3.69 -12.20 -7.12
C LEU A 32 -4.07 -11.60 -8.48
N VAL A 33 -4.65 -10.40 -8.43
CA VAL A 33 -4.86 -9.54 -9.60
C VAL A 33 -3.88 -8.35 -9.49
N PRO A 34 -2.65 -8.44 -10.03
CA PRO A 34 -1.58 -7.48 -9.74
C PRO A 34 -1.95 -6.04 -10.11
N ASP A 35 -2.67 -5.84 -11.21
CA ASP A 35 -3.10 -4.52 -11.70
C ASP A 35 -4.14 -3.85 -10.78
N GLN A 36 -4.66 -4.58 -9.79
CA GLN A 36 -5.60 -4.10 -8.77
C GLN A 36 -4.98 -4.11 -7.37
N CYS A 37 -3.65 -4.22 -7.28
CA CYS A 37 -2.88 -4.13 -6.04
C CYS A 37 -2.07 -2.84 -6.05
N TYR A 38 -2.21 -2.02 -5.01
CA TYR A 38 -1.58 -0.70 -4.97
C TYR A 38 -1.46 -0.18 -3.54
N VAL A 39 -0.60 0.82 -3.34
CA VAL A 39 -0.70 1.70 -2.17
C VAL A 39 -1.69 2.80 -2.52
N LEU A 40 -2.67 3.06 -1.67
CA LEU A 40 -3.69 4.08 -1.94
C LEU A 40 -3.05 5.48 -2.02
N ASP A 41 -3.13 6.09 -3.21
CA ASP A 41 -2.61 7.43 -3.49
C ASP A 41 -3.72 8.49 -3.39
N ASP A 42 -4.22 8.71 -2.16
CA ASP A 42 -5.18 9.77 -1.86
C ASP A 42 -4.46 11.06 -1.43
N PRO A 43 -4.86 12.25 -1.89
CA PRO A 43 -4.28 13.53 -1.42
C PRO A 43 -4.45 13.76 0.08
N ASP A 44 -5.53 13.27 0.68
CA ASP A 44 -5.89 13.43 2.09
C ASP A 44 -5.49 12.19 2.93
N TRP A 45 -4.47 11.44 2.46
CA TRP A 45 -4.01 10.19 3.08
C TRP A 45 -3.80 10.27 4.61
N GLY A 46 -3.35 11.43 5.11
CA GLY A 46 -3.01 11.66 6.52
C GLY A 46 -4.19 11.93 7.45
N LEU A 47 -5.42 12.04 6.92
CA LEU A 47 -6.60 12.38 7.72
C LEU A 47 -7.02 11.24 8.66
N ALA A 48 -6.92 9.99 8.19
CA ALA A 48 -7.37 8.81 8.92
C ALA A 48 -6.24 8.06 9.64
N SER A 49 -5.01 8.12 9.11
CA SER A 49 -3.81 7.48 9.65
C SER A 49 -2.56 8.16 9.10
N ASP A 50 -1.45 8.08 9.83
CA ASP A 50 -0.10 8.41 9.36
C ASP A 50 0.48 7.36 8.39
N HIS A 51 -0.23 6.25 8.17
CA HIS A 51 0.10 5.23 7.19
C HIS A 51 -0.90 5.18 6.02
N ARG A 52 -0.39 4.97 4.80
CA ARG A 52 -1.21 4.69 3.61
C ARG A 52 -1.63 3.22 3.57
N PRO A 53 -2.89 2.92 3.24
CA PRO A 53 -3.34 1.55 3.02
C PRO A 53 -2.63 0.85 1.86
N VAL A 54 -2.35 -0.44 2.05
CA VAL A 54 -1.93 -1.37 0.98
C VAL A 54 -3.14 -2.19 0.57
N VAL A 55 -3.55 -2.08 -0.68
CA VAL A 55 -4.71 -2.77 -1.24
C VAL A 55 -4.23 -3.99 -2.04
N VAL A 56 -4.89 -5.12 -1.82
CA VAL A 56 -4.67 -6.37 -2.56
C VAL A 56 -6.01 -6.91 -3.04
N THR A 57 -6.05 -7.37 -4.29
CA THR A 57 -7.25 -8.00 -4.85
C THR A 57 -6.96 -9.44 -5.24
N PHE A 58 -7.91 -10.33 -4.95
CA PHE A 58 -7.89 -11.73 -5.34
C PHE A 58 -9.11 -12.06 -6.19
N MET A 59 -8.93 -12.93 -7.18
CA MET A 59 -10.02 -13.47 -8.01
C MET A 59 -10.26 -14.95 -7.70
N THR A 60 -11.54 -15.35 -7.74
CA THR A 60 -12.01 -16.74 -7.52
C THR A 60 -12.16 -17.50 -8.82
#